data_AF-V7D1D2-F1
#
_entry.id   AF-V7D1D2-F1
#
_cell.length_a   1.000
_cell.length_b   1.000
_cell.length_c   1.000
_cell.angle_alpha   90.00
_cell.angle_beta   90.00
_cell.angle_gamma   90.00
#
_symmetry.space_group_name_H-M   'P 1'
#
loop_
_entity.id
_entity.type
_entity.pdbx_description
1 polymer ?
#
loop_
_entity_poly.entity_id
_entity_poly.type
_entity_poly.pdbx_seq_one_letter_code
_entity_poly.pdbx_strand_id
1 'polypeptide(L)'
;MYQWFAHSLGNVSVNRKLGLGFGLVLLLTLAITLAGWHGMDSIINRGDKLGNISVILQYTQELRIARQHYQRQPDEASVAELEKALGNLERQVQFMLGQIEQPVDRQRLEQQREAVRGYQQAFNDLKQAGQRREASRAVLGDTADKAAELIGRVQRGLLQGGDISQYQHAVEVSALLQQARFQVRGYTYSGNADYQQTALKAIDQALAELRALPAKVPAEHAASLDDATTALAGYRDAVTQFGSAQVASEQALQSMVEHGTVLLETSQAMTTSQTAVRDAGAAQAKTVLAVATVLA
;
A
#
# COMPACT_ATOMS: atom_id res chain seq x y z
N MET A 1 26.17 -71.92 -20.64
CA MET A 1 24.89 -71.18 -20.62
C MET A 1 24.63 -70.29 -21.85
N TYR A 2 25.62 -69.94 -22.68
CA TYR A 2 25.41 -69.13 -23.90
C TYR A 2 24.94 -69.91 -25.15
N GLN A 3 25.20 -71.23 -25.22
CA GLN A 3 24.88 -72.03 -26.42
C GLN A 3 23.38 -72.38 -26.55
N TRP A 4 22.64 -72.48 -25.45
CA TRP A 4 21.21 -72.81 -25.46
C TRP A 4 20.34 -71.64 -25.94
N PHE A 5 20.71 -70.40 -25.58
CA PHE A 5 20.05 -69.19 -26.07
C PHE A 5 20.25 -69.01 -27.59
N ALA A 6 21.46 -69.29 -28.08
CA ALA A 6 21.77 -69.25 -29.51
C ALA A 6 21.01 -70.31 -30.32
N HIS A 7 20.76 -71.49 -29.74
CA HIS A 7 20.05 -72.57 -30.43
C HIS A 7 18.53 -72.37 -30.48
N SER A 8 17.94 -71.80 -29.42
CA SER A 8 16.52 -71.40 -29.39
C SER A 8 16.21 -70.29 -30.41
N LEU A 9 17.13 -69.33 -30.57
CA LEU A 9 17.02 -68.30 -31.59
C LEU A 9 17.31 -68.83 -33.01
N GLY A 10 18.09 -69.91 -33.18
CA GLY A 10 18.43 -70.48 -34.48
C GLY A 10 17.22 -70.97 -35.30
N ASN A 11 16.18 -71.47 -34.64
CA ASN A 11 15.04 -72.15 -35.30
C ASN A 11 13.79 -71.27 -35.50
N VAL A 12 13.91 -69.97 -35.24
CA VAL A 12 12.85 -68.98 -35.46
C VAL A 12 13.00 -68.40 -36.87
N SER A 13 11.93 -68.44 -37.66
CA SER A 13 11.94 -67.90 -39.04
C SER A 13 12.43 -66.45 -39.06
N VAL A 14 13.17 -66.09 -40.10
CA VAL A 14 13.76 -64.75 -40.28
C VAL A 14 12.70 -63.64 -40.09
N ASN A 15 11.46 -63.86 -40.56
CA ASN A 15 10.35 -62.94 -40.37
C ASN A 15 9.98 -62.67 -38.90
N ARG A 16 10.04 -63.67 -38.01
CA ARG A 16 9.73 -63.48 -36.58
C ARG A 16 10.84 -62.72 -35.85
N LYS A 17 12.11 -62.94 -36.21
CA LYS A 17 13.24 -62.15 -35.69
C LYS A 17 13.17 -60.70 -36.14
N LEU A 18 12.83 -60.49 -37.41
CA LEU A 18 12.66 -59.15 -37.99
C LEU A 18 11.48 -58.41 -37.35
N GLY A 19 10.34 -59.09 -37.17
CA GLY A 19 9.16 -58.53 -36.50
C GLY A 19 9.38 -58.20 -35.03
N LEU A 20 10.15 -59.02 -34.29
CA LEU A 20 10.52 -58.73 -32.90
C LEU A 20 11.45 -57.51 -32.78
N GLY A 21 12.48 -57.42 -33.64
CA GLY A 21 13.37 -56.26 -33.67
C GLY A 21 12.63 -54.98 -34.07
N PHE A 22 11.80 -55.05 -35.11
CA PHE A 22 10.97 -53.92 -35.56
C PHE A 22 9.94 -53.48 -34.51
N GLY A 23 9.27 -54.44 -33.86
CA GLY A 23 8.33 -54.17 -32.78
C GLY A 23 8.99 -53.50 -31.57
N LEU A 24 10.20 -53.94 -31.21
CA LEU A 24 10.98 -53.30 -30.14
C LEU A 24 11.34 -51.85 -30.49
N VAL A 25 11.79 -51.60 -31.72
CA VAL A 25 12.11 -50.23 -32.19
C VAL A 25 10.87 -49.34 -32.15
N LEU A 26 9.70 -49.83 -32.58
CA LEU A 26 8.45 -49.07 -32.50
C LEU A 26 8.03 -48.77 -31.05
N LEU A 27 8.19 -49.73 -30.13
CA LEU A 27 7.90 -49.54 -28.72
C LEU A 27 8.84 -48.50 -28.09
N LEU A 28 10.14 -48.58 -28.39
CA LEU A 28 11.14 -47.60 -27.93
C LEU A 28 10.87 -46.22 -28.51
N THR A 29 10.49 -46.13 -29.79
CA THR A 29 10.08 -44.88 -30.43
C THR A 29 8.87 -44.28 -29.73
N LEU A 30 7.84 -45.09 -29.45
CA LEU A 30 6.65 -44.65 -28.72
C LEU A 30 7.00 -44.16 -27.31
N ALA A 31 7.88 -44.88 -26.60
CA ALA A 31 8.35 -44.47 -25.28
C ALA A 31 9.11 -43.14 -25.31
N ILE A 32 9.98 -42.93 -26.32
CA ILE A 32 10.68 -41.65 -26.54
C ILE A 32 9.68 -40.53 -26.81
N THR A 33 8.68 -40.75 -27.69
CA THR A 33 7.65 -39.75 -27.99
C THR A 33 6.84 -39.37 -26.74
N LEU A 34 6.40 -40.35 -25.96
CA LEU A 34 5.66 -40.11 -24.72
C LEU A 34 6.50 -39.36 -23.67
N ALA A 35 7.76 -39.74 -23.49
CA ALA A 35 8.68 -39.04 -22.59
C ALA A 35 8.95 -37.60 -23.07
N GLY A 36 9.11 -37.40 -24.37
CA GLY A 36 9.28 -36.09 -24.99
C GLY A 36 8.05 -35.19 -24.80
N TRP A 37 6.84 -35.70 -25.03
CA TRP A 37 5.60 -34.96 -24.77
C TRP A 37 5.43 -34.60 -23.30
N HIS A 38 5.61 -35.55 -22.39
CA HIS A 38 5.48 -35.28 -20.96
C HIS A 38 6.50 -34.25 -20.46
N GLY A 39 7.74 -34.31 -20.95
CA GLY A 39 8.77 -33.31 -20.65
C GLY A 39 8.40 -31.91 -21.17
N MET A 40 7.85 -31.83 -22.38
CA MET A 40 7.44 -30.56 -22.98
C MET A 40 6.25 -29.94 -22.23
N ASP A 41 5.22 -30.72 -21.91
CA ASP A 41 4.07 -30.26 -21.12
C ASP A 41 4.50 -29.75 -19.74
N SER A 42 5.43 -30.46 -19.08
CA SER A 42 5.97 -29.99 -17.80
C SER A 42 6.72 -28.66 -17.94
N ILE A 43 7.49 -28.45 -19.01
CA ILE A 43 8.23 -27.20 -19.24
C ILE A 43 7.26 -26.06 -19.54
N ILE A 44 6.23 -26.29 -20.36
CA ILE A 44 5.19 -25.30 -20.69
C ILE A 44 4.47 -24.85 -19.41
N ASN A 45 3.96 -25.80 -18.62
CA ASN A 45 3.26 -25.49 -17.36
C ASN A 45 4.14 -24.70 -16.38
N ARG A 46 5.44 -25.01 -16.31
CA ARG A 46 6.39 -24.24 -15.48
C ARG A 46 6.68 -22.85 -16.05
N GLY A 47 6.73 -22.72 -17.37
CA GLY A 47 6.85 -21.46 -18.08
C GLY A 47 5.66 -20.54 -17.77
N ASP A 48 4.44 -21.07 -17.85
CA ASP A 48 3.22 -20.31 -17.53
C ASP A 48 3.21 -19.83 -16.07
N LYS A 49 3.64 -20.69 -15.13
CA LYS A 49 3.77 -20.30 -13.71
C LYS A 49 4.78 -19.16 -13.53
N LEU A 50 5.96 -19.24 -14.17
CA LEU A 50 6.97 -18.17 -14.13
C LEU A 50 6.48 -16.87 -14.79
N GLY A 51 5.73 -16.98 -15.89
CA GLY A 51 5.09 -15.84 -16.54
C GLY A 51 4.10 -15.14 -15.60
N ASN A 52 3.25 -15.91 -14.93
CA ASN A 52 2.28 -15.36 -13.99
C ASN A 52 2.92 -14.76 -12.73
N ILE A 53 4.03 -15.33 -12.23
CA ILE A 53 4.83 -14.69 -11.15
C ILE A 53 5.41 -13.36 -11.63
N SER A 54 5.86 -13.29 -12.89
CA SER A 54 6.35 -12.03 -13.47
C SER A 54 5.25 -10.97 -13.56
N VAL A 55 4.00 -11.36 -13.82
CA VAL A 55 2.84 -10.45 -13.76
C VAL A 55 2.57 -9.96 -12.33
N ILE A 56 2.68 -10.82 -11.30
CA ILE A 56 2.60 -10.39 -9.89
C ILE A 56 3.68 -9.34 -9.58
N LEU A 57 4.92 -9.61 -10.01
CA LEU A 57 6.03 -8.68 -9.83
C LEU A 57 5.78 -7.34 -10.53
N GLN A 58 5.26 -7.36 -11.76
CA GLN A 58 4.88 -6.16 -12.50
C GLN A 58 3.79 -5.37 -11.76
N TYR A 59 2.69 -6.02 -11.35
CA TYR A 59 1.62 -5.35 -10.60
C TYR A 59 2.08 -4.82 -9.24
N THR A 60 3.02 -5.49 -8.58
CA THR A 60 3.65 -4.98 -7.36
C THR A 60 4.42 -3.69 -7.62
N GLN A 61 5.12 -3.59 -8.76
CA GLN A 61 5.82 -2.36 -9.16
C GLN A 61 4.84 -1.25 -9.55
N GLU A 62 3.79 -1.57 -10.32
CA GLU A 62 2.72 -0.62 -10.66
C GLU A 62 2.04 -0.07 -9.40
N LEU A 63 1.74 -0.92 -8.41
CA LEU A 63 1.20 -0.50 -7.12
C LEU A 63 2.14 0.46 -6.38
N ARG A 64 3.44 0.19 -6.39
CA ARG A 64 4.45 1.08 -5.81
C ARG A 64 4.50 2.43 -6.55
N ILE A 65 4.42 2.43 -7.87
CA ILE A 65 4.41 3.66 -8.69
C ILE A 65 3.16 4.48 -8.38
N ALA A 66 1.98 3.85 -8.36
CA ALA A 66 0.71 4.51 -8.00
C ALA A 66 0.78 5.12 -6.58
N ARG A 67 1.38 4.43 -5.61
CA ARG A 67 1.61 4.98 -4.27
C ARG A 67 2.52 6.21 -4.29
N GLN A 68 3.61 6.17 -5.03
CA GLN A 68 4.53 7.31 -5.18
C GLN A 68 3.88 8.48 -5.93
N HIS A 69 2.95 8.20 -6.85
CA HIS A 69 2.15 9.23 -7.49
C HIS A 69 1.21 9.90 -6.47
N TYR A 70 0.45 9.13 -5.69
CA TYR A 70 -0.38 9.65 -4.60
C TYR A 70 0.41 10.50 -3.59
N GLN A 71 1.60 10.05 -3.18
CA GLN A 71 2.45 10.80 -2.24
C GLN A 71 2.90 12.16 -2.80
N ARG A 72 3.09 12.27 -4.13
CA ARG A 72 3.44 13.53 -4.79
C ARG A 72 2.21 14.41 -5.01
N GLN A 73 1.08 13.80 -5.34
CA GLN A 73 -0.16 14.48 -5.68
C GLN A 73 -1.36 13.71 -5.12
N PRO A 74 -1.82 14.05 -3.90
CA PRO A 74 -2.94 13.37 -3.26
C PRO A 74 -4.28 13.91 -3.80
N ASP A 75 -4.71 13.38 -4.94
CA ASP A 75 -6.00 13.70 -5.58
C ASP A 75 -6.85 12.45 -5.87
N GLU A 76 -8.09 12.64 -6.32
CA GLU A 76 -9.01 11.53 -6.62
C GLU A 76 -8.47 10.59 -7.72
N ALA A 77 -7.71 11.13 -8.68
CA ALA A 77 -7.14 10.33 -9.77
C ALA A 77 -6.05 9.37 -9.24
N SER A 78 -5.16 9.86 -8.38
CA SER A 78 -4.12 9.04 -7.75
C SER A 78 -4.68 7.98 -6.80
N VAL A 79 -5.81 8.27 -6.12
CA VAL A 79 -6.55 7.30 -5.30
C VAL A 79 -7.13 6.19 -6.19
N ALA A 80 -7.78 6.54 -7.30
CA ALA A 80 -8.34 5.58 -8.23
C ALA A 80 -7.25 4.71 -8.90
N GLU A 81 -6.08 5.30 -9.20
CA GLU A 81 -4.93 4.57 -9.73
C GLU A 81 -4.41 3.52 -8.73
N LEU A 82 -4.27 3.91 -7.46
CA LEU A 82 -3.91 3.00 -6.36
C LEU A 82 -4.91 1.85 -6.20
N GLU A 83 -6.21 2.16 -6.20
CA GLU A 83 -7.28 1.16 -6.11
C GLU A 83 -7.22 0.16 -7.27
N LYS A 84 -7.03 0.65 -8.49
CA LYS A 84 -6.90 -0.18 -9.68
C LYS A 84 -5.68 -1.09 -9.61
N ALA A 85 -4.51 -0.54 -9.26
CA ALA A 85 -3.27 -1.31 -9.16
C ALA A 85 -3.36 -2.39 -8.09
N LEU A 86 -3.94 -2.08 -6.93
CA LEU A 86 -4.15 -3.03 -5.84
C LEU A 86 -5.12 -4.14 -6.24
N GLY A 87 -6.24 -3.80 -6.88
CA GLY A 87 -7.22 -4.78 -7.36
C GLY A 87 -6.68 -5.67 -8.51
N ASN A 88 -5.75 -5.18 -9.33
CA ASN A 88 -5.05 -6.02 -10.31
C ASN A 88 -4.14 -7.03 -9.62
N LEU A 89 -3.35 -6.58 -8.64
CA LEU A 89 -2.44 -7.44 -7.88
C LEU A 89 -3.21 -8.51 -7.10
N GLU A 90 -4.28 -8.13 -6.39
CA GLU A 90 -5.12 -9.05 -5.63
C GLU A 90 -5.66 -10.19 -6.51
N ARG A 91 -6.24 -9.84 -7.66
CA ARG A 91 -6.77 -10.82 -8.61
C ARG A 91 -5.69 -11.78 -9.11
N GLN A 92 -4.49 -11.27 -9.40
CA GLN A 92 -3.39 -12.10 -9.88
C GLN A 92 -2.84 -13.03 -8.79
N VAL A 93 -2.67 -12.55 -7.56
CA VAL A 93 -2.25 -13.39 -6.43
C VAL A 93 -3.29 -14.48 -6.15
N GLN A 94 -4.58 -14.12 -6.16
CA GLN A 94 -5.68 -15.07 -5.96
C GLN A 94 -5.74 -16.13 -7.06
N PHE A 95 -5.52 -15.74 -8.32
CA PHE A 95 -5.43 -16.66 -9.45
C PHE A 95 -4.29 -17.68 -9.25
N MET A 96 -3.13 -17.22 -8.78
CA MET A 96 -1.94 -18.06 -8.62
C MET A 96 -2.02 -19.07 -7.47
N LEU A 97 -2.82 -18.82 -6.43
CA LEU A 97 -3.01 -19.77 -5.32
C LEU A 97 -3.51 -21.15 -5.77
N GLY A 98 -4.25 -21.23 -6.87
CA GLY A 98 -4.72 -22.49 -7.47
C GLY A 98 -3.72 -23.18 -8.39
N GLN A 99 -2.58 -22.54 -8.72
CA GLN A 99 -1.66 -22.99 -9.77
C GLN A 99 -0.34 -23.58 -9.21
N ILE A 100 0.01 -23.29 -7.95
CA ILE A 100 1.27 -23.72 -7.34
C ILE A 100 1.08 -25.00 -6.51
N GLU A 101 1.84 -26.03 -6.87
CA GLU A 101 1.82 -27.34 -6.18
C GLU A 101 2.85 -27.40 -5.04
N GLN A 102 3.95 -26.65 -5.14
CA GLN A 102 5.04 -26.75 -4.17
C GLN A 102 4.68 -26.09 -2.84
N PRO A 103 4.84 -26.78 -1.69
CA PRO A 103 4.44 -26.23 -0.39
C PRO A 103 5.10 -24.89 -0.05
N VAL A 104 6.38 -24.74 -0.38
CA VAL A 104 7.15 -23.50 -0.10
C VAL A 104 6.61 -22.32 -0.90
N ASP A 105 6.37 -22.50 -2.21
CA ASP A 105 5.84 -21.42 -3.05
C ASP A 105 4.37 -21.14 -2.77
N ARG A 106 3.60 -22.15 -2.33
CA ARG A 106 2.24 -21.94 -1.82
C ARG A 106 2.24 -21.09 -0.55
N GLN A 107 3.16 -21.34 0.38
CA GLN A 107 3.31 -20.51 1.58
C GLN A 107 3.67 -19.06 1.22
N ARG A 108 4.52 -18.84 0.21
CA ARG A 108 4.86 -17.49 -0.27
C ARG A 108 3.65 -16.78 -0.89
N LEU A 109 2.81 -17.48 -1.67
CA LEU A 109 1.57 -16.90 -2.18
C LEU A 109 0.57 -16.56 -1.07
N GLU A 110 0.48 -17.37 -0.02
CA GLU A 110 -0.33 -17.06 1.15
C GLU A 110 0.20 -15.80 1.87
N GLN A 111 1.52 -15.66 2.01
CA GLN A 111 2.15 -14.42 2.52
C GLN A 111 1.83 -13.21 1.62
N GLN A 112 1.85 -13.38 0.30
CA GLN A 112 1.44 -12.33 -0.63
C GLN A 112 -0.02 -11.95 -0.45
N ARG A 113 -0.92 -12.91 -0.28
CA ARG A 113 -2.35 -12.63 -0.04
C ARG A 113 -2.54 -11.83 1.25
N GLU A 114 -1.87 -12.21 2.33
CA GLU A 114 -1.95 -11.45 3.59
C GLU A 114 -1.31 -10.06 3.45
N ALA A 115 -0.21 -9.92 2.70
CA ALA A 115 0.38 -8.62 2.42
C ALA A 115 -0.54 -7.71 1.57
N VAL A 116 -1.27 -8.26 0.59
CA VAL A 116 -2.30 -7.53 -0.17
C VAL A 116 -3.41 -7.04 0.77
N ARG A 117 -3.89 -7.89 1.69
CA ARG A 117 -4.93 -7.51 2.67
C ARG A 117 -4.45 -6.42 3.61
N GLY A 118 -3.23 -6.55 4.14
CA GLY A 118 -2.61 -5.52 4.99
C GLY A 118 -2.44 -4.20 4.24
N TYR A 119 -2.01 -4.26 2.98
CA TYR A 119 -1.92 -3.08 2.11
C TYR A 119 -3.29 -2.42 1.90
N GLN A 120 -4.34 -3.21 1.65
CA GLN A 120 -5.70 -2.73 1.48
C GLN A 120 -6.25 -2.05 2.74
N GLN A 121 -5.97 -2.61 3.92
CA GLN A 121 -6.31 -1.99 5.20
C GLN A 121 -5.58 -0.66 5.38
N ALA A 122 -4.25 -0.65 5.21
CA ALA A 122 -3.46 0.56 5.32
C ALA A 122 -3.92 1.65 4.34
N PHE A 123 -4.29 1.27 3.11
CA PHE A 123 -4.82 2.21 2.14
C PHE A 123 -6.21 2.77 2.54
N ASN A 124 -7.06 1.98 3.19
CA ASN A 124 -8.32 2.50 3.75
C ASN A 124 -8.06 3.45 4.92
N ASP A 125 -7.10 3.14 5.79
CA ASP A 125 -6.70 4.01 6.90
C ASP A 125 -6.17 5.36 6.38
N LEU A 126 -5.39 5.33 5.29
CA LEU A 126 -4.92 6.53 4.59
C LEU A 126 -6.08 7.40 4.07
N LYS A 127 -7.09 6.78 3.44
CA LYS A 127 -8.29 7.51 2.97
C LYS A 127 -9.04 8.17 4.13
N GLN A 128 -9.25 7.44 5.23
CA GLN A 128 -9.91 7.99 6.43
C GLN A 128 -9.10 9.12 7.07
N ALA A 129 -7.78 8.98 7.14
CA ALA A 129 -6.89 10.03 7.62
C ALA A 129 -6.97 11.30 6.73
N GLY A 130 -7.01 11.13 5.41
CA GLY A 130 -7.25 12.21 4.46
C GLY A 130 -8.57 12.94 4.71
N GLN A 131 -9.67 12.21 4.90
CA GLN A 131 -10.98 12.78 5.21
C GLN A 131 -10.98 13.56 6.54
N ARG A 132 -10.38 13.00 7.60
CA ARG A 132 -10.25 13.69 8.91
C ARG A 132 -9.44 14.97 8.79
N ARG A 133 -8.39 14.97 7.96
CA ARG A 133 -7.55 16.14 7.71
C ARG A 133 -8.34 17.25 7.02
N GLU A 134 -9.11 16.93 5.99
CA GLU A 134 -9.96 17.91 5.29
C GLU A 134 -11.11 18.43 6.17
N ALA A 135 -11.75 17.56 6.95
CA ALA A 135 -12.75 17.98 7.93
C ALA A 135 -12.14 18.94 8.97
N SER A 136 -10.94 18.66 9.45
CA SER A 136 -10.21 19.57 10.37
C SER A 136 -9.91 20.91 9.71
N ARG A 137 -9.55 20.96 8.42
CA ARG A 137 -9.32 22.22 7.68
C ARG A 137 -10.57 23.10 7.62
N ALA A 138 -11.74 22.51 7.39
CA ALA A 138 -13.00 23.26 7.41
C ALA A 138 -13.26 23.87 8.79
N VAL A 139 -13.14 23.07 9.86
CA VAL A 139 -13.33 23.53 11.24
C VAL A 139 -12.33 24.62 11.60
N LEU A 140 -11.06 24.51 11.17
CA LEU A 140 -10.04 25.53 11.40
C LEU A 140 -10.45 26.90 10.82
N GLY A 141 -11.00 26.93 9.61
CA GLY A 141 -11.49 28.16 8.99
C GLY A 141 -12.64 28.77 9.79
N ASP A 142 -13.70 27.98 9.98
CA ASP A 142 -14.95 28.44 10.60
C ASP A 142 -14.74 28.94 12.03
N THR A 143 -13.96 28.21 12.84
CA THR A 143 -13.72 28.56 14.24
C THR A 143 -12.83 29.80 14.40
N ALA A 144 -11.80 29.95 13.55
CA ALA A 144 -10.95 31.15 13.55
C ALA A 144 -11.71 32.39 13.11
N ASP A 145 -12.54 32.28 12.07
CA ASP A 145 -13.35 33.39 11.57
C ASP A 145 -14.43 33.80 12.58
N LYS A 146 -15.10 32.83 13.21
CA LYS A 146 -16.06 33.10 14.30
C LYS A 146 -15.41 33.82 15.47
N ALA A 147 -14.24 33.37 15.93
CA ALA A 147 -13.51 34.03 17.01
C ALA A 147 -13.13 35.49 16.63
N ALA A 148 -12.61 35.69 15.41
CA ALA A 148 -12.24 37.01 14.91
C ALA A 148 -13.44 37.96 14.82
N GLU A 149 -14.58 37.46 14.35
CA GLU A 149 -15.82 38.24 14.23
C GLU A 149 -16.35 38.69 15.60
N LEU A 150 -16.39 37.78 16.57
CA LEU A 150 -16.85 38.06 17.94
C LEU A 150 -15.95 39.06 18.65
N ILE A 151 -14.63 38.89 18.56
CA ILE A 151 -13.66 39.86 19.11
C ILE A 151 -13.80 41.20 18.41
N GLY A 152 -13.99 41.21 17.08
CA GLY A 152 -14.21 42.44 16.31
C GLY A 152 -15.52 43.16 16.69
N ARG A 153 -16.57 42.43 17.06
CA ARG A 153 -17.81 43.02 17.62
C ARG A 153 -17.55 43.71 18.95
N VAL A 154 -16.81 43.06 19.86
CA VAL A 154 -16.41 43.66 21.15
C VAL A 154 -15.57 44.91 20.93
N GLN A 155 -14.57 44.86 20.04
CA GLN A 155 -13.75 46.03 19.70
C GLN A 155 -14.58 47.23 19.22
N ARG A 156 -15.56 47.01 18.35
CA ARG A 156 -16.46 48.07 17.87
C ARG A 156 -17.33 48.65 18.99
N GLY A 157 -17.83 47.80 19.90
CA GLY A 157 -18.58 48.26 21.07
C GLY A 157 -17.73 49.13 22.00
N LEU A 158 -16.51 48.69 22.31
CA LEU A 158 -15.57 49.42 23.17
C LEU A 158 -15.16 50.78 22.58
N LEU A 159 -14.96 50.86 21.26
CA LEU A 159 -14.69 52.13 20.58
C LEU A 159 -15.81 53.15 20.77
N GLN A 160 -17.08 52.70 20.77
CA GLN A 160 -18.23 53.58 20.99
C GLN A 160 -18.34 54.02 22.45
N GLY A 161 -17.89 53.19 23.40
CA GLY A 161 -17.84 53.51 24.83
C GLY A 161 -16.76 54.53 25.23
N GLY A 162 -15.76 54.77 24.37
CA GLY A 162 -14.79 55.86 24.52
C GLY A 162 -13.61 55.60 25.47
N ASP A 163 -13.56 54.44 26.15
CA ASP A 163 -12.41 54.06 26.98
C ASP A 163 -11.32 53.37 26.13
N ILE A 164 -10.25 54.11 25.86
CA ILE A 164 -9.10 53.67 25.05
C ILE A 164 -8.39 52.47 25.70
N SER A 165 -8.33 52.39 27.04
CA SER A 165 -7.62 51.31 27.74
C SER A 165 -8.32 49.96 27.52
N GLN A 166 -9.65 49.94 27.62
CA GLN A 166 -10.45 48.74 27.38
C GLN A 166 -10.33 48.29 25.92
N TYR A 167 -10.39 49.25 24.98
CA TYR A 167 -10.18 48.97 23.56
C TYR A 167 -8.80 48.36 23.27
N GLN A 168 -7.74 48.87 23.92
CA GLN A 168 -6.37 48.38 23.72
C GLN A 168 -6.22 46.89 24.12
N HIS A 169 -6.86 46.46 25.20
CA HIS A 169 -6.87 45.03 25.58
C HIS A 169 -7.57 44.15 24.53
N ALA A 170 -8.67 44.62 23.94
CA ALA A 170 -9.34 43.89 22.87
C ALA A 170 -8.51 43.86 21.56
N VAL A 171 -7.73 44.91 21.28
CA VAL A 171 -6.77 44.93 20.16
C VAL A 171 -5.63 43.92 20.35
N GLU A 172 -5.10 43.81 21.56
CA GLU A 172 -4.05 42.84 21.89
C GLU A 172 -4.51 41.39 21.64
N VAL A 173 -5.70 41.02 22.12
CA VAL A 173 -6.27 39.68 21.86
C VAL A 173 -6.46 39.42 20.36
N SER A 174 -6.92 40.41 19.60
CA SER A 174 -7.07 40.27 18.15
C SER A 174 -5.73 40.10 17.44
N ALA A 175 -4.69 40.82 17.86
CA ALA A 175 -3.33 40.66 17.32
C ALA A 175 -2.77 39.25 17.61
N LEU A 176 -2.94 38.74 18.83
CA LEU A 176 -2.55 37.38 19.20
C LEU A 176 -3.32 36.33 18.40
N LEU A 177 -4.62 36.54 18.15
CA LEU A 177 -5.40 35.66 17.27
C LEU A 177 -4.84 35.63 15.84
N GLN A 178 -4.49 36.79 15.27
CA GLN A 178 -3.88 36.82 13.92
C GLN A 178 -2.52 36.12 13.90
N GLN A 179 -1.70 36.28 14.94
CA GLN A 179 -0.44 35.57 15.08
C GLN A 179 -0.66 34.05 15.16
N ALA A 180 -1.65 33.60 15.94
CA ALA A 180 -2.01 32.18 16.01
C ALA A 180 -2.43 31.64 14.63
N ARG A 181 -3.29 32.36 13.91
CA ARG A 181 -3.70 32.01 12.53
C ARG A 181 -2.53 31.92 11.57
N PHE A 182 -1.57 32.85 11.68
CA PHE A 182 -0.35 32.83 10.86
C PHE A 182 0.48 31.56 11.13
N GLN A 183 0.71 31.22 12.39
CA GLN A 183 1.46 30.01 12.75
C GLN A 183 0.76 28.73 12.30
N VAL A 184 -0.56 28.64 12.47
CA VAL A 184 -1.35 27.49 12.01
C VAL A 184 -1.34 27.37 10.49
N ARG A 185 -1.42 28.48 9.76
CA ARG A 185 -1.30 28.45 8.29
C ARG A 185 0.09 27.98 7.87
N GLY A 186 1.15 28.43 8.55
CA GLY A 186 2.51 27.94 8.34
C GLY A 186 2.62 26.43 8.56
N TYR A 187 2.06 25.92 9.65
CA TYR A 187 2.00 24.48 9.94
C TYR A 187 1.22 23.71 8.87
N THR A 188 -0.04 24.07 8.62
CA THR A 188 -0.95 23.34 7.72
C THR A 188 -0.56 23.42 6.25
N TYR A 189 0.16 24.47 5.82
CA TYR A 189 0.65 24.58 4.44
C TYR A 189 1.96 23.82 4.24
N SER A 190 2.90 23.90 5.20
CA SER A 190 4.16 23.16 5.10
C SER A 190 4.02 21.66 5.34
N GLY A 191 3.02 21.25 6.14
CA GLY A 191 2.91 19.89 6.64
C GLY A 191 4.07 19.50 7.56
N ASN A 192 4.86 20.43 8.10
CA ASN A 192 5.96 20.09 9.00
C ASN A 192 5.45 19.94 10.44
N ALA A 193 5.56 18.74 11.01
CA ALA A 193 5.18 18.45 12.39
C ALA A 193 5.88 19.34 13.42
N ASP A 194 7.10 19.82 13.14
CA ASP A 194 7.85 20.72 14.03
C ASP A 194 7.13 22.04 14.31
N TYR A 195 6.27 22.48 13.38
CA TYR A 195 5.50 23.72 13.53
C TYR A 195 4.22 23.54 14.33
N GLN A 196 3.77 22.31 14.58
CA GLN A 196 2.53 22.05 15.30
C GLN A 196 2.57 22.65 16.72
N GLN A 197 3.66 22.41 17.46
CA GLN A 197 3.79 22.91 18.82
C GLN A 197 3.86 24.44 18.88
N THR A 198 4.53 25.07 17.92
CA THR A 198 4.58 26.54 17.80
C THR A 198 3.20 27.13 17.55
N ALA A 199 2.42 26.51 16.65
CA ALA A 199 1.05 26.92 16.37
C ALA A 199 0.13 26.75 17.60
N LEU A 200 0.20 25.62 18.30
CA LEU A 200 -0.57 25.38 19.52
C LEU A 200 -0.22 26.38 20.62
N LYS A 201 1.06 26.69 20.84
CA LYS A 201 1.49 27.70 21.82
C LYS A 201 0.93 29.09 21.51
N ALA A 202 0.91 29.50 20.24
CA ALA A 202 0.35 30.79 19.85
C ALA A 202 -1.16 30.84 20.11
N ILE A 203 -1.88 29.74 19.86
CA ILE A 203 -3.31 29.62 20.19
C ILE A 203 -3.53 29.67 21.71
N ASP A 204 -2.72 28.93 22.48
CA ASP A 204 -2.80 28.91 23.95
C ASP A 204 -2.58 30.30 24.55
N GLN A 205 -1.64 31.08 24.00
CA GLN A 205 -1.42 32.47 24.41
C GLN A 205 -2.64 33.36 24.11
N ALA A 206 -3.21 33.27 22.91
CA ALA A 206 -4.42 34.02 22.54
C ALA A 206 -5.62 33.62 23.42
N LEU A 207 -5.78 32.34 23.73
CA LEU A 207 -6.82 31.82 24.63
C LEU A 207 -6.67 32.36 26.06
N ALA A 208 -5.44 32.44 26.57
CA ALA A 208 -5.18 32.97 27.91
C ALA A 208 -5.60 34.43 28.03
N GLU A 209 -5.19 35.28 27.07
CA GLU A 209 -5.57 36.71 27.08
C GLU A 209 -7.07 36.92 26.83
N LEU A 210 -7.66 36.13 25.92
CA LEU A 210 -9.10 36.17 25.67
C LEU A 210 -9.93 35.83 26.91
N ARG A 211 -9.50 34.84 27.71
CA ARG A 211 -10.16 34.47 28.98
C ARG A 211 -9.98 35.51 30.08
N ALA A 212 -8.92 36.29 30.05
CA ALA A 212 -8.69 37.38 31.00
C ALA A 212 -9.45 38.67 30.63
N LEU A 213 -9.85 38.82 29.36
CA LEU A 213 -10.48 40.03 28.84
C LEU A 213 -11.82 40.41 29.52
N PRO A 214 -12.72 39.49 29.90
CA PRO A 214 -13.98 39.84 30.58
C PRO A 214 -13.81 40.64 31.87
N ALA A 215 -12.68 40.48 32.58
CA ALA A 215 -12.39 41.24 33.79
C ALA A 215 -11.90 42.68 33.51
N LYS A 216 -11.58 42.98 32.25
CA LYS A 216 -11.01 44.26 31.79
C LYS A 216 -11.98 45.09 30.94
N VAL A 217 -13.21 44.60 30.72
CA VAL A 217 -14.21 45.24 29.86
C VAL A 217 -15.61 45.22 30.50
N PRO A 218 -16.56 46.05 30.04
CA PRO A 218 -17.93 46.05 30.53
C PRO A 218 -18.62 44.69 30.38
N ALA A 219 -19.44 44.33 31.37
CA ALA A 219 -20.08 43.01 31.46
C ALA A 219 -21.01 42.68 30.28
N GLU A 220 -21.50 43.68 29.56
CA GLU A 220 -22.32 43.50 28.34
C GLU A 220 -21.59 42.72 27.22
N HIS A 221 -20.25 42.69 27.24
CA HIS A 221 -19.46 41.95 26.26
C HIS A 221 -19.16 40.50 26.69
N ALA A 222 -19.46 40.11 27.93
CA ALA A 222 -19.06 38.83 28.50
C ALA A 222 -19.53 37.64 27.65
N ALA A 223 -20.78 37.66 27.17
CA ALA A 223 -21.32 36.59 26.33
C ALA A 223 -20.56 36.44 24.99
N SER A 224 -20.22 37.56 24.33
CA SER A 224 -19.45 37.52 23.08
C SER A 224 -18.03 36.99 23.30
N LEU A 225 -17.43 37.29 24.45
CA LEU A 225 -16.09 36.82 24.80
C LEU A 225 -16.08 35.34 25.19
N ASP A 226 -17.13 34.85 25.83
CA ASP A 226 -17.30 33.42 26.12
C ASP A 226 -17.49 32.61 24.82
N ASP A 227 -18.34 33.09 23.91
CA ASP A 227 -18.52 32.51 22.58
C ASP A 227 -17.20 32.52 21.77
N ALA A 228 -16.42 33.60 21.87
CA ALA A 228 -15.11 33.69 21.21
C ALA A 228 -14.10 32.71 21.82
N THR A 229 -14.13 32.52 23.13
CA THR A 229 -13.29 31.55 23.84
C THR A 229 -13.62 30.13 23.39
N THR A 230 -14.91 29.81 23.27
CA THR A 230 -15.38 28.52 22.77
C THR A 230 -14.94 28.29 21.32
N ALA A 231 -15.07 29.31 20.46
CA ALA A 231 -14.60 29.22 19.08
C ALA A 231 -13.08 29.00 19.00
N LEU A 232 -12.27 29.75 19.76
CA LEU A 232 -10.82 29.60 19.76
C LEU A 232 -10.35 28.27 20.38
N ALA A 233 -11.08 27.72 21.35
CA ALA A 233 -10.85 26.36 21.85
C ALA A 233 -11.13 25.30 20.76
N GLY A 234 -12.23 25.44 20.01
CA GLY A 234 -12.51 24.59 18.85
C GLY A 234 -11.43 24.69 17.76
N TYR A 235 -10.88 25.89 17.53
CA TYR A 235 -9.75 26.09 16.63
C TYR A 235 -8.51 25.31 17.07
N ARG A 236 -8.18 25.36 18.37
CA ARG A 236 -7.08 24.59 18.97
C ARG A 236 -7.27 23.09 18.77
N ASP A 237 -8.47 22.58 19.05
CA ASP A 237 -8.78 21.15 18.91
C ASP A 237 -8.68 20.69 17.46
N ALA A 238 -9.10 21.53 16.50
CA ALA A 238 -8.96 21.25 15.08
C ALA A 238 -7.49 21.18 14.63
N VAL A 239 -6.58 21.97 15.22
CA VAL A 239 -5.12 21.85 14.96
C VAL A 239 -4.59 20.51 15.48
N THR A 240 -5.04 20.08 16.66
CA THR A 240 -4.66 18.77 17.21
C THR A 240 -5.17 17.64 16.32
N GLN A 241 -6.43 17.68 15.89
CA GLN A 241 -7.03 16.67 15.01
C GLN A 241 -6.34 16.63 13.64
N PHE A 242 -5.99 17.79 13.08
CA PHE A 242 -5.21 17.87 11.84
C PHE A 242 -3.86 17.13 11.98
N GLY A 243 -3.13 17.36 13.08
CA GLY A 243 -1.86 16.68 13.31
C GLY A 243 -1.99 15.18 13.57
N SER A 244 -3.01 14.75 14.31
CA SER A 244 -3.29 13.31 14.47
C SER A 244 -3.64 12.64 13.13
N ALA A 245 -4.39 13.33 12.27
CA ALA A 245 -4.70 12.84 10.93
C ALA A 245 -3.45 12.75 10.05
N GLN A 246 -2.53 13.71 10.17
CA GLN A 246 -1.24 13.65 9.48
C GLN A 246 -0.40 12.43 9.90
N VAL A 247 -0.23 12.21 11.20
CA VAL A 247 0.51 11.06 11.73
C VAL A 247 -0.11 9.74 11.26
N ALA A 248 -1.44 9.65 11.27
CA ALA A 248 -2.14 8.46 10.78
C ALA A 248 -1.89 8.20 9.29
N SER A 249 -1.86 9.24 8.45
CA SER A 249 -1.49 9.12 7.03
C SER A 249 -0.06 8.62 6.85
N GLU A 250 0.89 9.13 7.62
CA GLU A 250 2.30 8.71 7.58
C GLU A 250 2.45 7.22 7.97
N GLN A 251 1.79 6.80 9.05
CA GLN A 251 1.77 5.40 9.49
C GLN A 251 1.15 4.46 8.46
N ALA A 252 0.05 4.87 7.83
CA ALA A 252 -0.59 4.11 6.77
C ALA A 252 0.33 3.96 5.55
N LEU A 253 0.98 5.04 5.11
CA LEU A 253 1.96 4.99 4.01
C LEU A 253 3.15 4.09 4.33
N GLN A 254 3.64 4.13 5.56
CA GLN A 254 4.73 3.25 6.02
C GLN A 254 4.30 1.77 6.00
N SER A 255 3.09 1.46 6.48
CA SER A 255 2.54 0.09 6.42
C SER A 255 2.39 -0.39 4.97
N MET A 256 1.97 0.48 4.05
CA MET A 256 1.94 0.18 2.61
C MET A 256 3.35 -0.08 2.04
N VAL A 257 4.39 0.58 2.54
CA VAL A 257 5.79 0.29 2.17
C VAL A 257 6.19 -1.10 2.63
N GLU A 258 5.93 -1.43 3.89
CA GLU A 258 6.28 -2.74 4.48
C GLU A 258 5.61 -3.90 3.75
N HIS A 259 4.29 -3.82 3.52
CA HIS A 259 3.58 -4.82 2.73
C HIS A 259 4.05 -4.88 1.26
N GLY A 260 4.34 -3.72 0.66
CA GLY A 260 4.93 -3.67 -0.68
C GLY A 260 6.29 -4.37 -0.78
N THR A 261 7.13 -4.27 0.26
CA THR A 261 8.41 -4.99 0.33
C THR A 261 8.20 -6.50 0.42
N VAL A 262 7.28 -6.97 1.28
CA VAL A 262 6.94 -8.40 1.38
C VAL A 262 6.49 -8.94 0.02
N LEU A 263 5.63 -8.22 -0.71
CA LEU A 263 5.16 -8.61 -2.04
C LEU A 263 6.31 -8.74 -3.04
N LEU A 264 7.27 -7.81 -3.00
CA LEU A 264 8.44 -7.82 -3.87
C LEU A 264 9.38 -8.99 -3.56
N GLU A 265 9.76 -9.17 -2.30
CA GLU A 265 10.70 -10.20 -1.85
C GLU A 265 10.15 -11.61 -2.10
N THR A 266 8.88 -11.84 -1.76
CA THR A 266 8.22 -13.12 -2.01
C THR A 266 8.11 -13.43 -3.50
N SER A 267 7.82 -12.43 -4.34
CA SER A 267 7.79 -12.60 -5.80
C SER A 267 9.15 -12.99 -6.36
N GLN A 268 10.23 -12.33 -5.91
CA GLN A 268 11.59 -12.68 -6.31
C GLN A 268 11.98 -14.09 -5.86
N ALA A 269 11.67 -14.45 -4.61
CA ALA A 269 11.95 -15.77 -4.07
C ALA A 269 11.20 -16.88 -4.84
N MET A 270 9.95 -16.63 -5.23
CA MET A 270 9.17 -17.54 -6.08
C MET A 270 9.77 -17.69 -7.47
N THR A 271 10.21 -16.59 -8.10
CA THR A 271 10.92 -16.64 -9.39
C THR A 271 12.16 -17.53 -9.30
N THR A 272 12.98 -17.37 -8.27
CA THR A 272 14.17 -18.21 -8.04
C THR A 272 13.79 -19.68 -7.86
N SER A 273 12.80 -19.96 -7.01
CA SER A 273 12.33 -21.34 -6.74
C SER A 273 11.82 -22.01 -8.00
N GLN A 274 10.87 -21.38 -8.69
CA GLN A 274 10.27 -21.97 -9.89
C GLN A 274 11.25 -22.10 -11.06
N THR A 275 12.28 -21.25 -11.13
CA THR A 275 13.40 -21.42 -12.08
C THR A 275 14.20 -22.68 -11.76
N ALA A 276 14.60 -22.88 -10.51
CA ALA A 276 15.35 -24.07 -10.11
C ALA A 276 14.57 -25.36 -10.37
N VAL A 277 13.26 -25.34 -10.14
CA VAL A 277 12.40 -26.49 -10.37
C VAL A 277 12.24 -26.78 -11.87
N ARG A 278 12.12 -25.75 -12.71
CA ARG A 278 12.15 -25.89 -14.17
C ARG A 278 13.46 -26.51 -14.63
N ASP A 279 14.59 -26.04 -14.13
CA ASP A 279 15.91 -26.51 -14.54
C ASP A 279 16.13 -27.99 -14.13
N ALA A 280 15.70 -28.37 -12.93
CA ALA A 280 15.72 -29.77 -12.48
C ALA A 280 14.83 -30.67 -13.36
N GLY A 281 13.61 -30.22 -13.68
CA GLY A 281 12.71 -30.96 -14.58
C GLY A 281 13.28 -31.12 -15.99
N ALA A 282 13.91 -30.07 -16.53
CA ALA A 282 14.56 -30.13 -17.83
C ALA A 282 15.76 -31.09 -17.84
N ALA A 283 16.57 -31.12 -16.76
CA ALA A 283 17.67 -32.07 -16.62
C ALA A 283 17.15 -33.51 -16.60
N GLN A 284 16.10 -33.79 -15.81
CA GLN A 284 15.50 -35.13 -15.74
C GLN A 284 14.94 -35.59 -17.09
N ALA A 285 14.22 -34.72 -17.81
CA ALA A 285 13.69 -35.02 -19.13
C ALA A 285 14.83 -35.35 -20.13
N LYS A 286 15.92 -34.58 -20.10
CA LYS A 286 17.11 -34.85 -20.92
C LYS A 286 17.74 -36.20 -20.59
N THR A 287 17.86 -36.57 -19.31
CA THR A 287 18.38 -37.88 -18.90
C THR A 287 17.51 -39.03 -19.40
N VAL A 288 16.18 -38.92 -19.28
CA VAL A 288 15.26 -39.96 -19.77
C VAL A 288 15.38 -40.12 -21.29
N LEU A 289 15.42 -39.02 -22.04
CA LEU A 289 15.59 -39.06 -23.50
C LEU A 289 16.95 -39.63 -23.92
N ALA A 290 18.03 -39.30 -23.19
CA ALA A 290 19.36 -39.84 -23.46
C ALA A 290 19.41 -41.36 -23.21
N VAL A 291 18.85 -41.84 -22.08
CA VAL A 291 18.77 -43.27 -21.78
C VAL A 291 17.91 -44.00 -22.82
N ALA A 292 16.76 -43.44 -23.16
CA ALA A 292 15.88 -44.03 -24.18
C ALA A 292 16.55 -44.11 -25.56
N THR A 293 17.34 -43.09 -25.92
CA THR A 293 18.13 -43.08 -27.17
C THR A 293 19.26 -44.10 -27.14
N VAL A 294 19.97 -44.26 -26.02
CA VAL A 294 21.05 -45.27 -25.89
C VAL A 294 20.51 -46.71 -25.93
N LEU A 295 19.28 -46.91 -25.48
CA LEU A 295 18.62 -48.22 -25.49
C LEU A 295 17.98 -48.60 -26.85
N ALA A 296 17.79 -47.62 -27.75
CA ALA A 296 17.17 -47.77 -29.07
C ALA A 296 18.20 -48.08 -30.16
#